data_AF-A0A830EPF3-F1
#
_entry.id   AF-A0A830EPF3-F1
#
_cell.length_a   1.000
_cell.length_b   1.000
_cell.length_c   1.000
_cell.angle_alpha   90.00
_cell.angle_beta   90.00
_cell.angle_gamma   90.00
#
_symmetry.space_group_name_H-M   'P 1'
#
loop_
_entity.id
_entity.type
_entity.pdbx_description
1 polymer ?
#
loop_
_entity_poly.entity_id
_entity_poly.type
_entity_poly.pdbx_seq_one_letter_code
_entity_poly.pdbx_strand_id
1 'polypeptide(L)' 'MSQSQPAVTELTENCAECGTRTPHAVSIELKTESTKQTNRAFSREPYRVTECRICGDTRSQRMNNA' A
#
# COMPACT_ATOMS: atom_id res chain seq x y z
N MET A 1 -11.91 -16.47 -14.92
CA MET A 1 -12.24 -15.72 -13.69
C MET A 1 -11.08 -14.80 -13.38
N SER A 2 -11.22 -13.51 -13.69
CA SER A 2 -10.15 -12.52 -13.64
C SER A 2 -9.90 -12.10 -12.19
N GLN A 3 -9.02 -12.80 -11.48
CA GLN A 3 -8.53 -12.32 -10.19
C GLN A 3 -7.59 -11.16 -10.47
N SER A 4 -8.05 -9.94 -10.27
CA SER A 4 -7.18 -8.78 -10.07
C SER A 4 -6.39 -9.02 -8.78
N GLN A 5 -5.35 -9.84 -8.88
CA GLN A 5 -4.44 -10.08 -7.78
C GLN A 5 -3.73 -8.75 -7.50
N PRO A 6 -3.69 -8.29 -6.23
CA PRO A 6 -2.85 -7.16 -5.88
C PRO A 6 -1.42 -7.52 -6.27
N ALA A 7 -0.88 -6.85 -7.28
CA ALA A 7 0.47 -7.10 -7.75
C ALA A 7 1.44 -6.59 -6.67
N VAL A 8 1.91 -7.51 -5.83
CA VAL A 8 3.00 -7.23 -4.89
C VAL A 8 4.28 -7.17 -5.71
N THR A 9 4.91 -6.01 -5.73
CA THR A 9 6.16 -5.76 -6.45
C THR A 9 7.27 -5.56 -5.42
N GLU A 10 8.38 -6.27 -5.56
CA GLU A 10 9.53 -6.07 -4.68
C GLU A 10 10.43 -4.96 -5.26
N LEU A 11 10.60 -3.87 -4.51
CA LEU A 11 11.47 -2.75 -4.88
C LEU A 11 12.53 -2.53 -3.82
N THR A 12 13.75 -2.23 -4.25
CA THR A 12 14.80 -1.80 -3.32
C THR A 12 14.70 -0.29 -3.08
N GLU A 13 14.25 0.08 -1.90
CA GLU A 13 14.06 1.47 -1.47
C GLU A 13 14.75 1.73 -0.12
N ASN A 14 14.92 3.00 0.25
CA ASN A 14 15.55 3.36 1.52
C ASN A 14 14.57 3.09 2.67
N CYS A 15 14.95 2.21 3.58
CA CYS A 15 14.21 2.02 4.82
C CYS A 15 14.60 3.10 5.83
N ALA A 16 13.60 3.74 6.44
CA ALA A 16 13.82 4.70 7.51
C ALA A 16 14.39 4.02 8.76
N GLU A 17 13.94 2.80 9.06
CA GLU A 17 14.40 2.02 10.22
C GLU A 17 15.81 1.44 10.03
N CYS A 18 16.10 0.86 8.85
CA CYS A 18 17.42 0.29 8.59
C CYS A 18 18.48 1.33 8.20
N GLY A 19 18.06 2.54 7.81
CA GLY A 19 18.96 3.60 7.32
C GLY A 19 19.67 3.28 6.00
N THR A 20 19.29 2.21 5.31
CA THR A 20 19.95 1.70 4.09
C THR A 20 18.93 1.28 3.03
N ARG A 21 19.42 0.94 1.83
CA ARG A 21 18.61 0.43 0.72
C ARG A 21 18.28 -1.03 0.94
N THR A 22 17.02 -1.35 1.16
CA THR A 22 16.55 -2.71 1.48
C THR A 22 15.42 -3.13 0.55
N PRO A 23 15.27 -4.44 0.28
CA PRO A 23 14.13 -4.95 -0.48
C PRO A 23 12.82 -4.73 0.31
N HIS A 24 11.89 -3.98 -0.26
CA HIS A 24 10.55 -3.75 0.25
C HIS A 24 9.52 -4.42 -0.64
N ALA A 25 8.56 -5.12 -0.04
CA ALA A 25 7.37 -5.59 -0.73
C ALA A 25 6.36 -4.45 -0.82
N VAL A 26 6.11 -3.98 -2.04
CA VAL A 26 5.21 -2.87 -2.35
C VAL A 26 3.93 -3.44 -2.92
N SER A 27 2.79 -3.16 -2.30
CA SER A 27 1.46 -3.54 -2.76
C SER A 27 0.53 -2.34 -2.82
N ILE A 28 -0.46 -2.39 -3.71
CA ILE A 28 -1.50 -1.38 -3.77
C ILE A 28 -2.78 -1.97 -3.20
N GLU A 29 -3.24 -1.40 -2.10
CA GLU A 29 -4.49 -1.78 -1.44
C GLU A 29 -5.54 -0.69 -1.63
N LEU A 30 -6.73 -1.06 -2.07
CA LEU A 30 -7.88 -0.17 -2.14
C LEU A 30 -8.61 -0.22 -0.79
N LYS A 31 -8.45 0.81 0.05
CA LYS A 31 -9.19 0.90 1.32
C LYS A 31 -10.43 1.77 1.15
N THR A 32 -11.50 1.37 1.83
CA THR A 32 -12.75 2.13 1.87
C THR A 32 -12.81 2.92 3.17
N GLU A 33 -12.64 4.25 3.10
CA GLU A 33 -12.64 5.11 4.31
C GLU A 33 -14.06 5.52 4.78
N SER A 34 -15.12 5.16 4.05
CA SER A 34 -16.49 5.61 4.37
C SER A 34 -17.27 4.68 5.30
N THR A 35 -17.62 5.19 6.50
CA THR A 35 -18.50 4.57 7.50
C THR A 35 -19.99 4.93 7.34
N LYS A 36 -20.39 5.72 6.33
CA LYS A 36 -21.80 6.19 6.16
C LYS A 36 -22.54 5.48 5.03
N GLN A 37 -23.72 4.98 5.38
CA GLN A 37 -24.54 3.98 4.66
C GLN A 37 -25.13 4.44 3.31
N THR A 38 -25.14 5.73 2.99
CA THR A 38 -26.01 6.29 1.94
C THR A 38 -25.36 6.61 0.59
N ASN A 39 -24.03 6.54 0.44
CA ASN A 39 -23.33 6.79 -0.84
C ASN A 39 -22.08 5.88 -1.01
N ARG A 40 -22.26 4.58 -0.78
CA ARG A 40 -21.17 3.58 -0.56
C ARG A 40 -20.30 3.21 -1.78
N ALA A 41 -20.51 3.77 -2.97
CA ALA A 41 -19.99 3.17 -4.20
C ALA A 41 -18.69 3.77 -4.78
N PHE A 42 -18.20 4.94 -4.34
CA PHE A 42 -17.22 5.68 -5.17
C PHE A 42 -15.90 6.16 -4.53
N SER A 43 -15.69 6.11 -3.22
CA SER A 43 -14.39 6.49 -2.61
C SER A 43 -13.61 5.28 -2.13
N ARG A 44 -13.08 4.51 -3.08
CA ARG A 44 -12.01 3.54 -2.82
C ARG A 44 -10.70 4.25 -3.07
N GLU A 45 -10.00 4.60 -2.00
CA GLU A 45 -8.71 5.25 -2.12
C GLU A 45 -7.61 4.20 -2.27
N PRO A 46 -6.70 4.36 -3.25
CA PRO A 46 -5.51 3.53 -3.35
C PRO A 46 -4.47 3.92 -2.30
N TYR A 47 -4.02 2.93 -1.55
CA TYR A 47 -2.91 3.02 -0.60
C TYR A 47 -1.76 2.20 -1.16
N ARG A 48 -0.59 2.83 -1.25
CA ARG A 48 0.67 2.13 -1.43
C ARG A 48 1.10 1.60 -0.07
N VAL A 49 1.12 0.30 0.11
CA VAL A 49 1.63 -0.36 1.30
C VAL A 49 3.01 -0.91 0.98
N THR A 50 3.98 -0.62 1.85
CA THR A 50 5.37 -1.09 1.72
C THR A 50 5.79 -1.77 3.00
N GLU A 51 6.24 -3.01 2.88
CA GLU A 51 6.79 -3.79 3.97
C GLU A 51 8.28 -4.04 3.71
N CYS A 52 9.15 -3.62 4.64
CA CYS A 52 10.56 -3.91 4.58
C CYS A 52 10.82 -5.38 4.88
N ARG A 53 11.45 -6.12 3.96
CA ARG A 53 11.79 -7.54 4.15
C ARG A 53 12.95 -7.76 5.12
N ILE A 54 13.63 -6.70 5.55
CA ILE A 54 14.80 -6.78 6.43
C ILE A 54 14.41 -6.55 7.89
N CYS A 55 13.71 -5.45 8.20
CA CYS A 55 13.27 -5.16 9.57
C CYS A 55 11.80 -5.49 9.85
N GLY A 56 10.98 -5.71 8.80
CA GLY A 56 9.53 -5.92 8.94
C GLY A 56 8.70 -4.63 9.04
N ASP A 57 9.32 -3.44 8.93
CA ASP A 57 8.59 -2.16 8.99
C ASP A 57 7.55 -2.06 7.87
N THR A 58 6.30 -1.78 8.25
CA THR A 58 5.20 -1.66 7.29
C THR A 58 4.65 -0.25 7.30
N ARG A 59 4.70 0.39 6.14
CA ARG A 59 4.22 1.75 5.93
C ARG A 59 3.13 1.77 4.88
N SER A 60 2.05 2.49 5.14
CA SER A 60 1.00 2.74 4.14
C SER A 60 0.92 4.21 3.81
N GLN A 61 0.88 4.52 2.52
CA GLN A 61 0.83 5.88 1.99
C GLN A 61 -0.35 6.00 1.04
N ARG A 62 -1.26 6.93 1.34
CA ARG A 62 -2.38 7.28 0.46
C ARG A 62 -1.82 7.87 -0.83
N MET A 63 -2.20 7.31 -1.98
CA MET A 63 -1.74 7.79 -3.30
C MET A 63 -2.61 8.93 -3.85
N ASN A 64 -3.76 9.22 -3.24
CA ASN A 64 -4.72 10.22 -3.68
C ASN A 64 -4.44 11.61 -3.07
N ASN A 65 -3.23 12.13 -3.27
CA ASN A 65 -2.91 13.54 -3.00
C ASN A 65 -2.70 14.22 -4.36
N ALA A 66 -3.78 14.73 -4.93
CA ALA A 66 -3.76 15.68 -6.06
C ALA A 66 -3.42 17.09 -5.56
#